data_AF-A0A7C2FCM1-F1
#
_entry.id   AF-A0A7C2FCM1-F1
#
_cell.length_a   1.000
_cell.length_b   1.000
_cell.length_c   1.000
_cell.angle_alpha   90.00
_cell.angle_beta   90.00
_cell.angle_gamma   90.00
#
_symmetry.space_group_name_H-M   'P 1'
#
loop_
_entity.id
_entity.type
_entity.pdbx_description
1 polymer ?
#
loop_
_entity_poly.entity_id
_entity_poly.type
_entity_poly.pdbx_seq_one_letter_code
_entity_poly.pdbx_strand_id
1 'polypeptide(L)'
;TLERYTGGRVRVNIQEIRVPELDAYLVARSVADQLERRVAFRRAIKQAVQRTMQRGARGCRITISGRLGGAEMSRRETETQGRVPRHTLRADIDYGLAEALTTFGTIGVKVWIYKGDVLPQRADRPAEEPAPEPALVAPRAAEPDGPAHTAISIEQQAAVRESTEGAN
;
A
#
# COMPACT_ATOMS: atom_id res chain seq x y z
N THR A 1 12.63 15.87 -20.33
CA THR A 1 11.50 15.85 -19.38
C THR A 1 10.92 14.45 -19.36
N LEU A 2 10.49 13.94 -18.20
CA LEU A 2 9.98 12.57 -18.03
C LEU A 2 8.88 12.22 -19.06
N GLU A 3 8.07 13.20 -19.43
CA GLU A 3 7.03 13.09 -20.46
C GLU A 3 7.56 12.66 -21.85
N ARG A 4 8.82 12.98 -22.19
CA ARG A 4 9.45 12.53 -23.46
C ARG A 4 9.77 11.04 -23.46
N TYR A 5 10.02 10.44 -22.29
CA TYR A 5 10.31 9.01 -22.17
C TYR A 5 9.04 8.17 -22.01
N THR A 6 8.01 8.72 -21.35
CA THR A 6 6.78 7.99 -21.02
C THR A 6 5.66 8.23 -22.04
N GLY A 7 5.79 9.21 -22.94
CA GLY A 7 4.80 9.52 -23.98
C GLY A 7 3.46 10.06 -23.45
N GLY A 8 3.38 10.36 -22.15
CA GLY A 8 2.17 10.80 -21.47
C GLY A 8 2.46 11.87 -20.41
N ARG A 9 1.40 12.51 -19.90
CA ARG A 9 1.51 13.51 -18.84
C ARG A 9 1.85 12.83 -17.52
N VAL A 10 3.00 13.17 -16.94
CA VAL A 10 3.49 12.56 -15.69
C VAL A 10 3.33 13.55 -14.54
N ARG A 11 2.65 13.13 -13.47
CA ARG A 11 2.59 13.87 -12.21
C ARG A 11 3.60 13.30 -11.23
N VAL A 12 4.49 14.14 -10.72
CA VAL A 12 5.53 13.75 -9.74
C VAL A 12 5.03 14.08 -8.34
N ASN A 13 5.03 13.08 -7.45
CA ASN A 13 4.79 13.29 -6.02
C ASN A 13 6.12 13.13 -5.26
N ILE A 14 6.45 14.12 -4.42
CA ILE A 14 7.68 14.12 -3.62
C ILE A 14 7.31 13.60 -2.23
N GLN A 15 7.85 12.45 -1.86
CA GLN A 15 7.72 11.91 -0.51
C GLN A 15 9.01 12.16 0.25
N GLU A 16 8.91 12.87 1.37
CA GLU A 16 10.06 13.15 2.22
C GLU A 16 10.37 11.96 3.13
N ILE A 17 11.65 11.61 3.22
CA ILE A 17 12.15 10.58 4.13
C ILE A 17 12.53 11.26 5.44
N ARG A 18 11.73 11.03 6.49
CA ARG A 18 11.91 11.68 7.80
C ARG A 18 13.22 11.31 8.49
N VAL A 19 13.66 10.05 8.36
CA VAL A 19 14.87 9.53 9.02
C VAL A 19 15.68 8.72 8.02
N PRO A 20 16.71 9.31 7.38
CA PRO A 20 17.50 8.62 6.36
C PRO A 20 18.36 7.48 6.92
N GLU A 21 18.65 7.48 8.22
CA GLU A 21 19.50 6.44 8.84
C GLU A 21 18.79 5.09 9.04
N LEU A 22 17.47 5.06 8.90
CA LEU A 22 16.67 3.83 8.94
C LEU A 22 16.47 3.21 7.56
N ASP A 23 16.74 3.95 6.48
CA ASP A 23 16.68 3.45 5.11
C ASP A 23 18.00 2.76 4.75
N ALA A 24 17.93 1.48 4.38
CA ALA A 24 19.12 0.68 4.11
C ALA A 24 19.87 1.16 2.86
N TYR A 25 19.17 1.66 1.84
CA TYR A 25 19.79 2.16 0.62
C TYR A 25 20.56 3.46 0.86
N LEU A 26 19.96 4.41 1.60
CA LEU A 26 20.61 5.68 1.91
C LEU A 26 21.86 5.48 2.79
N VAL A 27 21.80 4.57 3.75
CA VAL A 27 22.97 4.19 4.56
C VAL A 27 24.05 3.55 3.69
N ALA A 28 23.68 2.63 2.79
CA ALA A 28 24.62 2.01 1.87
C ALA A 28 25.31 3.04 0.96
N ARG A 29 24.54 4.00 0.42
CA ARG A 29 25.07 5.10 -0.41
C ARG A 29 26.02 6.00 0.37
N SER A 30 25.66 6.37 1.60
CA SER A 30 26.52 7.20 2.45
C SER A 30 27.86 6.52 2.77
N VAL A 31 27.86 5.20 2.96
CA VAL A 31 29.11 4.43 3.14
C VAL A 31 29.90 4.37 1.83
N ALA A 32 29.23 4.16 0.69
CA ALA A 32 29.89 4.16 -0.62
C ALA A 32 30.59 5.51 -0.89
N ASP A 33 29.90 6.62 -0.69
CA ASP A 33 30.47 7.97 -0.87
C ASP A 33 31.68 8.22 0.06
N GLN A 34 31.68 7.66 1.27
CA GLN A 34 32.84 7.75 2.19
C GLN A 34 34.04 6.94 1.68
N LEU A 35 33.81 5.78 1.05
CA LEU A 35 34.87 4.96 0.47
C LEU A 35 35.49 5.63 -0.75
N GLU A 36 34.69 6.31 -1.58
CA GLU A 36 35.17 7.11 -2.72
C GLU A 36 36.06 8.28 -2.25
N ARG A 37 35.71 8.89 -1.12
CA ARG A 37 36.52 9.91 -0.44
C ARG A 37 37.76 9.37 0.29
N ARG A 38 38.11 8.09 0.10
CA ARG A 38 39.28 7.43 0.69
C ARG A 38 39.27 7.37 2.22
N VAL A 39 38.09 7.37 2.84
CA VAL A 39 37.98 7.13 4.29
C VAL A 39 38.28 5.65 4.58
N ALA A 40 38.96 5.39 5.70
CA ALA A 40 39.22 4.02 6.14
C ALA A 40 37.91 3.21 6.26
N PHE A 41 37.82 2.07 5.57
CA PHE A 41 36.60 1.26 5.49
C PHE A 41 36.06 0.84 6.86
N ARG A 42 36.94 0.49 7.82
CA ARG A 42 36.52 0.15 9.19
C ARG A 42 35.85 1.32 9.92
N ARG A 43 36.37 2.54 9.72
CA ARG A 43 35.81 3.75 10.33
C ARG A 43 34.45 4.07 9.73
N ALA A 44 34.34 4.02 8.40
CA ALA A 44 33.09 4.26 7.69
C ALA A 44 31.97 3.29 8.14
N ILE A 45 32.30 1.99 8.25
CA ILE A 45 31.35 0.97 8.74
C ILE A 45 30.94 1.26 10.18
N LYS A 46 31.89 1.37 11.12
CA LYS A 46 31.57 1.56 12.54
C LYS A 46 30.73 2.82 12.76
N GLN A 47 31.06 3.90 12.08
CA GLN A 47 30.30 5.15 12.16
C GLN A 47 28.89 5.01 11.57
N ALA A 48 28.71 4.27 10.48
CA ALA A 48 27.40 4.02 9.91
C ALA A 48 26.53 3.14 10.82
N VAL A 49 27.08 2.03 11.33
CA VAL A 49 26.37 1.14 12.26
C VAL A 49 25.96 1.90 13.54
N GLN A 50 26.88 2.68 14.14
CA GLN A 50 26.57 3.47 15.32
C GLN A 50 25.46 4.50 15.07
N ARG A 51 25.48 5.20 13.93
CA ARG A 51 24.41 6.16 13.57
C ARG A 51 23.05 5.47 13.41
N THR A 52 23.00 4.34 12.72
CA THR A 52 21.76 3.57 12.54
C THR A 52 21.22 3.03 13.86
N MET A 53 22.09 2.54 14.75
CA MET A 53 21.68 2.07 16.09
C MET A 53 21.19 3.22 16.99
N GLN A 54 21.84 4.40 16.95
CA GLN A 54 21.41 5.58 17.70
C GLN A 54 20.02 6.08 17.29
N ARG A 55 19.62 5.84 16.03
CA ARG A 55 18.32 6.24 15.48
C ARG A 55 17.20 5.22 15.73
N GLY A 56 17.48 4.18 16.51
CA GLY A 56 16.47 3.23 17.00
C GLY A 56 16.32 1.95 16.18
N ALA A 57 17.27 1.64 15.29
CA ALA A 57 17.30 0.32 14.66
C ALA A 57 17.54 -0.77 15.71
N ARG A 58 16.81 -1.88 15.62
CA ARG A 58 16.98 -3.04 16.53
C ARG A 58 18.20 -3.89 16.17
N GLY A 59 18.65 -3.78 14.92
CA GLY A 59 19.91 -4.35 14.48
C GLY A 59 20.32 -3.82 13.12
N CYS A 60 21.63 -3.80 12.89
CA CYS A 60 22.22 -3.40 11.62
C CYS A 60 23.38 -4.34 11.29
N ARG A 61 23.44 -4.79 10.04
CA ARG A 61 24.56 -5.55 9.50
C ARG A 61 25.03 -4.85 8.24
N ILE A 62 26.32 -4.54 8.16
CA ILE A 62 26.93 -3.94 6.98
C ILE A 62 28.05 -4.87 6.53
N THR A 63 27.96 -5.34 5.28
CA THR A 63 28.99 -6.14 4.63
C THR A 63 29.59 -5.34 3.48
N ILE A 64 30.91 -5.23 3.47
CA ILE A 64 31.65 -4.60 2.37
C ILE A 64 32.53 -5.65 1.71
N SER A 65 32.50 -5.71 0.39
CA SER A 65 33.30 -6.65 -0.39
C SER A 65 34.00 -5.95 -1.54
N GLY A 66 35.28 -6.22 -1.72
CA GLY A 66 36.07 -5.68 -2.82
C GLY A 66 37.53 -5.50 -2.43
N ARG A 67 38.25 -4.64 -3.16
CA ARG A 67 39.65 -4.28 -2.89
C ARG A 67 39.74 -3.23 -1.78
N LEU A 68 39.49 -3.66 -0.55
CA LEU A 68 39.43 -2.78 0.61
C LEU A 68 40.77 -2.07 0.84
N GLY A 69 40.74 -0.74 0.88
CA GLY A 69 41.93 0.08 1.13
C GLY A 69 42.99 0.03 0.02
N GLY A 70 42.63 -0.43 -1.20
CA GLY A 70 43.57 -0.55 -2.30
C GLY A 70 44.43 -1.82 -2.27
N ALA A 71 44.07 -2.79 -1.43
CA ALA A 71 44.73 -4.09 -1.43
C ALA A 71 44.61 -4.79 -2.81
N GLU A 72 45.62 -5.57 -3.17
CA GLU A 72 45.66 -6.31 -4.44
C GLU A 72 44.61 -7.43 -4.49
N MET A 73 44.37 -8.08 -3.35
CA MET A 73 43.36 -9.14 -3.21
C MET A 73 42.08 -8.62 -2.57
N SER A 74 40.93 -9.00 -3.14
CA SER A 74 39.63 -8.62 -2.60
C SER A 74 39.35 -9.32 -1.26
N ARG A 75 38.76 -8.58 -0.32
CA ARG A 75 38.36 -9.08 1.00
C ARG A 75 36.90 -8.75 1.27
N ARG A 76 36.29 -9.47 2.21
CA ARG A 76 34.95 -9.19 2.71
C ARG A 76 35.04 -8.93 4.21
N GLU A 77 34.67 -7.72 4.61
CA GLU A 77 34.52 -7.36 6.03
C GLU A 77 33.02 -7.28 6.33
N THR A 78 32.61 -7.75 7.50
CA THR A 78 31.23 -7.59 7.97
C THR A 78 31.23 -7.14 9.40
N GLU A 79 30.55 -6.03 9.66
CA GLU A 79 30.23 -5.59 11.01
C GLU A 79 28.75 -5.83 11.25
N THR A 80 28.42 -6.41 12.40
CA THR A 80 27.03 -6.62 12.83
C THR A 80 26.86 -6.10 14.24
N GLN A 81 25.79 -5.35 14.47
CA GLN A 81 25.40 -4.87 15.78
C GLN A 81 23.90 -5.10 15.98
N GLY A 82 23.52 -5.59 17.17
CA GLY A 82 22.13 -5.94 17.47
C GLY A 82 21.68 -7.24 16.81
N ARG A 83 20.37 -7.39 16.61
CA ARG A 83 19.75 -8.63 16.09
C ARG A 83 19.34 -8.45 14.64
N VAL A 84 19.76 -9.35 13.74
CA VAL A 84 19.36 -9.34 12.32
C VAL A 84 18.94 -10.76 11.87
N PRO A 85 17.67 -11.16 12.07
CA PRO A 85 17.20 -12.51 11.76
C PRO A 85 16.85 -12.68 10.27
N ARG A 86 17.73 -13.28 9.47
CA ARG A 86 17.49 -13.46 8.02
C ARG A 86 16.51 -14.56 7.62
N HIS A 87 16.21 -15.48 8.55
CA HIS A 87 15.33 -16.62 8.30
C HIS A 87 13.88 -16.34 8.73
N THR A 88 13.65 -15.25 9.45
CA THR A 88 12.35 -14.94 10.05
C THR A 88 11.57 -14.05 9.09
N LEU A 89 10.60 -14.62 8.36
CA LEU A 89 9.80 -13.86 7.38
C LEU A 89 8.96 -12.72 8.01
N ARG A 90 8.61 -12.83 9.29
CA ARG A 90 7.89 -11.76 10.04
C ARG A 90 8.77 -10.57 10.43
N ALA A 91 10.08 -10.66 10.24
CA ALA A 91 10.99 -9.57 10.56
C ALA A 91 10.95 -8.53 9.45
N ASP A 92 10.67 -7.28 9.78
CA ASP A 92 10.83 -6.14 8.87
C ASP A 92 12.32 -5.82 8.73
N ILE A 93 12.87 -6.25 7.61
CA ILE A 93 14.27 -6.12 7.26
C ILE A 93 14.37 -5.37 5.95
N ASP A 94 14.98 -4.20 6.03
CA ASP A 94 15.31 -3.38 4.88
C ASP A 94 16.70 -3.78 4.35
N TYR A 95 16.83 -3.88 3.03
CA TYR A 95 18.06 -4.27 2.35
C TYR A 95 18.46 -3.22 1.32
N GLY A 96 19.69 -2.73 1.45
CA GLY A 96 20.28 -1.76 0.53
C GLY A 96 21.56 -2.31 -0.09
N LEU A 97 21.70 -2.08 -1.39
CA LEU A 97 22.95 -2.30 -2.12
C LEU A 97 23.42 -0.99 -2.73
N ALA A 98 24.70 -0.69 -2.54
CA ALA A 98 25.37 0.42 -3.20
C ALA A 98 26.75 -0.01 -3.67
N GLU A 99 27.18 0.56 -4.78
CA GLU A 99 28.50 0.35 -5.36
C GLU A 99 29.31 1.64 -5.20
N ALA A 100 30.56 1.51 -4.76
CA ALA A 100 31.51 2.61 -4.66
C ALA A 100 32.57 2.46 -5.75
N LEU A 101 32.72 3.49 -6.57
CA LEU A 101 33.67 3.52 -7.68
C LEU A 101 34.98 4.12 -7.19
N THR A 102 35.94 3.25 -6.82
CA THR A 102 37.26 3.70 -6.38
C THR A 102 38.29 3.58 -7.50
N THR A 103 39.44 4.25 -7.35
CA THR A 103 40.55 4.16 -8.32
C THR A 103 41.09 2.74 -8.51
N PHE A 104 40.88 1.85 -7.55
CA PHE A 104 41.38 0.47 -7.58
C PHE A 104 40.31 -0.54 -8.05
N GLY A 105 39.11 -0.06 -8.40
CA GLY A 105 37.97 -0.85 -8.85
C GLY A 105 36.70 -0.59 -8.04
N THR A 106 35.72 -1.46 -8.21
CA THR A 106 34.42 -1.35 -7.57
C THR A 106 34.39 -2.06 -6.22
N ILE A 107 33.85 -1.38 -5.21
CA ILE A 107 33.59 -1.96 -3.89
C ILE A 107 32.07 -2.05 -3.70
N GLY A 108 31.57 -3.25 -3.39
CA GLY A 108 30.16 -3.48 -3.09
C GLY A 108 29.88 -3.31 -1.60
N VAL A 109 28.87 -2.52 -1.27
CA VAL A 109 28.34 -2.33 0.09
C VAL A 109 26.94 -2.92 0.16
N LYS A 110 26.72 -3.82 1.12
CA LYS A 110 25.44 -4.45 1.41
C LYS A 110 25.03 -4.12 2.83
N VAL A 111 23.85 -3.58 3.00
CA VAL A 111 23.32 -3.14 4.31
C VAL A 111 22.02 -3.87 4.58
N TRP A 112 21.87 -4.38 5.80
CA TRP A 112 20.62 -4.90 6.33
C TRP A 112 20.27 -4.13 7.60
N ILE A 113 19.06 -3.58 7.68
CA ILE A 113 18.55 -2.88 8.85
C ILE A 113 17.30 -3.60 9.32
N TYR A 114 17.29 -4.02 10.58
CA TYR A 114 16.13 -4.63 11.23
C TYR A 114 15.39 -3.56 12.04
N LYS A 115 14.16 -3.26 11.61
CA LYS A 115 13.30 -2.22 12.22
C LYS A 115 12.37 -2.80 13.29
N GLY A 116 12.00 -4.07 13.18
CA GLY A 116 11.10 -4.73 14.12
C GLY A 116 10.47 -5.99 13.56
N ASP A 117 9.65 -6.66 14.36
CA ASP A 117 8.75 -7.68 13.83
C ASP A 117 7.45 -6.97 13.45
N VAL A 118 7.01 -7.15 12.21
CA VAL A 118 5.66 -6.75 11.80
C VAL A 118 4.73 -7.86 12.25
N LEU A 119 3.89 -7.56 13.25
CA LEU A 119 2.75 -8.43 13.51
C LEU A 119 1.79 -8.22 12.33
N PRO A 120 1.40 -9.24 11.57
CA PRO A 120 0.32 -9.09 10.61
C PRO A 120 -0.93 -8.76 11.42
N GLN A 121 -1.22 -7.46 11.55
CA GLN A 121 -2.55 -7.01 11.90
C GLN A 121 -3.41 -7.56 10.78
N ARG A 122 -4.22 -8.56 11.13
CA ARG A 122 -5.34 -9.02 10.33
C ARG A 122 -6.01 -7.75 9.87
N ALA A 123 -5.86 -7.44 8.58
CA ALA A 123 -6.28 -6.17 7.99
C ALA A 123 -7.59 -5.78 8.65
N ASP A 124 -7.60 -4.63 9.32
CA ASP A 124 -8.82 -4.05 9.84
C ASP A 124 -9.81 -4.11 8.68
N ARG A 125 -10.72 -5.09 8.74
CA ARG A 125 -11.87 -5.12 7.87
C ARG A 125 -12.51 -3.78 8.22
N PRO A 126 -12.53 -2.79 7.31
CA PRO A 126 -13.16 -1.52 7.63
C PRO A 126 -14.52 -1.89 8.20
N ALA A 127 -14.76 -1.45 9.44
CA ALA A 127 -15.97 -1.77 10.16
C ALA A 127 -17.11 -1.59 9.16
N GLU A 128 -17.78 -2.69 8.86
CA GLU A 128 -18.98 -2.69 8.04
C GLU A 128 -19.90 -1.71 8.75
N GLU A 129 -19.99 -0.49 8.21
CA GLU A 129 -20.98 0.48 8.65
C GLU A 129 -22.30 -0.29 8.57
N PRO A 130 -22.97 -0.57 9.70
CA PRO A 130 -24.22 -1.28 9.66
C PRO A 130 -25.13 -0.47 8.74
N ALA A 131 -25.56 -1.12 7.65
CA ALA A 131 -26.48 -0.53 6.69
C ALA A 131 -27.60 0.20 7.45
N PRO A 132 -27.93 1.44 7.07
CA PRO A 132 -29.00 2.17 7.75
C PRO A 132 -30.25 1.30 7.74
N GLU A 133 -30.81 1.08 8.93
CA GLU A 133 -32.02 0.30 9.15
C GLU A 133 -33.06 0.69 8.10
N PRO A 134 -33.70 -0.27 7.40
CA PRO A 134 -34.71 0.07 6.42
C PRO A 134 -35.84 0.77 7.15
N ALA A 135 -35.97 2.08 6.92
CA ALA A 135 -37.09 2.88 7.36
C ALA A 135 -38.37 2.16 6.93
N LEU A 136 -39.21 1.85 7.92
CA LEU A 136 -40.58 1.37 7.75
C LEU A 136 -41.23 2.12 6.59
N VAL A 137 -41.51 1.38 5.52
CA VAL A 137 -42.39 1.82 4.45
C VAL A 137 -43.74 2.10 5.09
N ALA A 138 -44.05 3.38 5.30
CA ALA A 138 -45.40 3.81 5.58
C ALA A 138 -46.29 3.29 4.44
N PRO A 139 -47.42 2.61 4.71
CA PRO A 139 -48.33 2.23 3.64
C PRO A 139 -48.85 3.51 2.98
N ARG A 140 -48.39 3.72 1.75
CA ARG A 140 -48.88 4.75 0.85
C ARG A 140 -50.37 4.49 0.63
N ALA A 141 -51.13 5.58 0.79
CA ALA A 141 -52.57 5.70 0.68
C ALA A 141 -53.27 4.66 -0.20
N ALA A 142 -54.31 4.04 0.35
CA ALA A 142 -55.35 3.38 -0.42
C ALA A 142 -56.13 4.44 -1.21
N GLU A 143 -55.94 4.47 -2.53
CA GLU A 143 -56.89 5.10 -3.45
C GLU A 143 -58.06 4.13 -3.66
N PRO A 144 -59.32 4.58 -3.64
CA PRO A 144 -60.47 3.72 -3.84
C PRO A 144 -60.69 3.47 -5.34
N ASP A 145 -60.47 2.23 -5.78
CA ASP A 145 -60.92 1.72 -7.08
C ASP A 145 -62.45 1.72 -7.15
N GLY A 146 -63.02 2.57 -8.01
CA GLY A 146 -64.39 2.43 -8.49
C GLY A 146 -64.43 1.47 -9.68
N PRO A 147 -65.37 0.51 -9.75
CA PRO A 147 -65.44 -0.39 -10.89
C PRO A 147 -66.32 0.19 -12.00
N ALA A 148 -65.72 0.48 -13.16
CA ALA A 148 -66.32 0.04 -14.42
C ALA A 148 -65.81 -1.40 -14.60
N HIS A 149 -66.57 -2.42 -15.02
CA HIS A 149 -67.33 -2.53 -16.25
C HIS A 149 -68.33 -3.72 -16.14
N THR A 150 -69.33 -3.73 -17.01
CA THR A 150 -70.15 -4.89 -17.48
C THR A 150 -71.65 -4.80 -17.15
N ALA A 151 -72.35 -4.15 -18.08
CA ALA A 151 -73.64 -4.51 -18.61
C ALA A 151 -74.27 -5.82 -18.13
N ILE A 152 -75.51 -5.75 -17.61
CA ILE A 152 -76.64 -6.52 -18.16
C ILE A 152 -77.91 -5.65 -18.13
N SER A 153 -78.53 -5.54 -19.29
CA SER A 153 -79.85 -5.00 -19.58
C SER A 153 -80.95 -5.48 -18.63
N ILE A 154 -81.68 -4.57 -17.98
CA ILE A 154 -83.04 -4.82 -17.46
C ILE A 154 -83.99 -3.67 -17.80
N GLU A 155 -83.51 -2.44 -18.00
CA GLU A 155 -84.36 -1.33 -18.47
C GLU A 155 -84.81 -1.47 -19.94
N GLN A 156 -84.13 -2.29 -20.76
CA GLN A 156 -84.55 -2.60 -22.13
C GLN A 156 -85.59 -3.74 -22.25
N GLN A 157 -86.03 -4.35 -21.13
CA GLN A 157 -87.14 -5.32 -21.15
C GLN A 157 -88.45 -4.81 -20.52
N ALA A 158 -88.43 -3.67 -19.82
CA ALA A 158 -89.64 -3.05 -19.28
C ALA A 158 -90.37 -2.15 -20.30
N ALA A 159 -89.63 -1.49 -21.21
CA ALA A 159 -90.22 -0.54 -22.15
C ALA A 159 -90.89 -1.15 -23.39
N VAL A 160 -90.78 -2.47 -23.63
CA VAL A 160 -91.41 -3.17 -24.78
C VAL A 160 -92.62 -4.02 -24.37
N ARG A 161 -92.88 -4.19 -23.06
CA ARG A 161 -94.04 -4.95 -22.55
C ARG A 161 -95.22 -4.08 -22.09
N GLU A 162 -95.09 -2.76 -22.16
CA GLU A 162 -96.16 -1.82 -21.81
C GLU A 162 -96.77 -1.11 -23.04
N SER A 163 -96.29 -1.42 -24.27
CA SER A 163 -96.77 -0.82 -25.52
C SER A 163 -97.43 -1.78 -26.52
N THR A 164 -97.67 -3.05 -26.13
CA THR A 164 -98.46 -4.02 -26.92
C THR A 164 -99.28 -4.89 -25.97
N GLU A 165 -100.59 -4.95 -26.22
CA GLU A 165 -101.64 -5.72 -25.48
C GLU A 165 -102.35 -5.02 -24.32
N GLY A 166 -102.68 -3.76 -24.56
CA GLY A 166 -104.03 -3.24 -24.29
C GLY A 166 -104.74 -2.94 -25.62
N ALA A 167 -104.95 -3.95 -26.47
CA ALA A 167 -105.76 -3.86 -27.68
C ALA A 167 -106.18 -5.26 -28.16
N ASN A 168 -107.43 -5.62 -27.86
CA ASN A 168 -108.31 -6.61 -28.51
C ASN A 168 -107.82 -8.04 -28.76
#